data_AF-A0A976P7T2-F1
#
_entry.id   AF-A0A976P7T2-F1
#
_cell.length_a   1.000
_cell.length_b   1.000
_cell.length_c   1.000
_cell.angle_alpha   90.00
_cell.angle_beta   90.00
_cell.angle_gamma   90.00
#
_symmetry.space_group_name_H-M   'P 1'
#
loop_
_entity.id
_entity.type
_entity.pdbx_description
1 polymer ?
#
loop_
_entity_poly.entity_id
_entity_poly.type
_entity_poly.pdbx_seq_one_letter_code
_entity_poly.pdbx_strand_id
1 'polypeptide(L)' 'MNMASGMAAGIAIGVAMGVALDNLALGIGTGIAFGAALGLALSEAAKRKGNDGDPPASED' A
#
# COMPACT_ATOMS: atom_id res chain seq x y z
N MET A 1 -0.68 -0.70 -8.20
CA MET A 1 -1.40 -0.83 -6.91
C MET A 1 -1.74 0.59 -6.47
N ASN A 2 -3.00 0.88 -6.17
CA ASN A 2 -3.43 2.24 -5.80
C ASN A 2 -3.52 2.38 -4.28
N MET A 3 -3.46 3.61 -3.76
CA MET A 3 -3.48 3.87 -2.31
C MET A 3 -4.70 3.22 -1.60
N ALA A 4 -5.85 3.17 -2.27
CA ALA A 4 -7.05 2.49 -1.79
C ALA A 4 -6.83 0.99 -1.53
N SER A 5 -6.11 0.28 -2.40
CA SER A 5 -5.81 -1.14 -2.20
C SER A 5 -4.89 -1.41 -1.00
N GLY A 6 -3.91 -0.53 -0.75
CA GLY A 6 -3.06 -0.61 0.45
C GLY A 6 -3.87 -0.40 1.73
N MET A 7 -4.77 0.60 1.73
CA MET A 7 -5.67 0.85 2.85
C MET A 7 -6.63 -0.31 3.11
N ALA A 8 -7.24 -0.88 2.07
CA ALA A 8 -8.13 -2.03 2.21
C ALA A 8 -7.43 -3.24 2.83
N ALA A 9 -6.21 -3.54 2.36
CA ALA A 9 -5.40 -4.62 2.92
C ALA A 9 -5.01 -4.35 4.39
N GLY A 10 -4.56 -3.13 4.70
CA GLY A 10 -4.21 -2.74 6.06
C GLY A 10 -5.37 -2.82 7.04
N ILE A 11 -6.56 -2.35 6.65
CA ILE A 11 -7.77 -2.44 7.47
C ILE A 11 -8.19 -3.90 7.68
N ALA A 12 -8.18 -4.74 6.64
CA ALA A 12 -8.54 -6.14 6.77
C ALA A 12 -7.62 -6.88 7.76
N ILE A 13 -6.31 -6.69 7.64
CA ILE A 13 -5.31 -7.28 8.55
C ILE A 13 -5.46 -6.69 9.96
N GLY A 14 -5.60 -5.38 10.07
CA GLY A 14 -5.74 -4.68 11.36
C GLY A 14 -6.98 -5.10 12.14
N VAL A 15 -8.13 -5.24 11.47
CA VAL A 15 -9.36 -5.73 12.10
C VAL A 15 -9.19 -7.19 12.54
N ALA A 16 -8.62 -8.06 11.69
CA ALA A 16 -8.36 -9.45 12.07
C ALA A 16 -7.45 -9.56 13.29
N MET A 17 -6.36 -8.79 13.34
CA MET A 17 -5.47 -8.72 14.49
C MET A 17 -6.14 -8.13 15.72
N GLY A 18 -6.94 -7.07 15.56
CA GLY A 18 -7.67 -6.42 16.65
C GLY A 18 -8.68 -7.37 17.30
N VAL A 19 -9.38 -8.18 16.50
CA VAL A 19 -10.27 -9.23 17.00
C VAL A 19 -9.48 -10.34 17.71
N ALA A 20 -8.36 -10.79 17.14
CA ALA A 20 -7.52 -11.83 17.74
C ALA A 20 -6.90 -11.42 19.08
N LEU A 21 -6.60 -10.12 19.24
CA LEU A 21 -6.01 -9.53 20.44
C LEU A 21 -7.06 -8.98 21.42
N ASP A 22 -8.35 -9.12 21.09
CA ASP A 22 -9.48 -8.50 21.82
C ASP A 22 -9.29 -6.98 22.06
N ASN A 23 -8.62 -6.32 21.12
CA ASN A 23 -8.32 -4.89 21.16
C ASN A 23 -8.40 -4.28 19.75
N LEU A 24 -9.63 -3.91 19.38
CA LEU A 24 -9.92 -3.27 18.11
C LEU A 24 -9.22 -1.92 17.94
N ALA A 25 -9.00 -1.16 19.02
CA ALA A 25 -8.32 0.13 18.93
C ALA A 25 -6.86 -0.05 18.45
N LEU A 26 -6.14 -1.03 19.02
CA LEU A 26 -4.80 -1.38 18.56
C LEU A 26 -4.81 -1.95 17.14
N GLY A 27 -5.74 -2.86 16.84
CA GLY A 27 -5.84 -3.47 15.52
C GLY A 27 -6.12 -2.47 14.40
N ILE A 28 -7.12 -1.61 14.58
CA ILE A 28 -7.48 -0.57 13.59
C ILE A 28 -6.35 0.47 13.48
N GLY A 29 -5.78 0.91 14.60
CA GLY A 29 -4.68 1.89 14.60
C GLY A 29 -3.45 1.39 13.82
N THR A 30 -3.00 0.17 14.12
CA THR A 30 -1.87 -0.46 13.43
C THR A 30 -2.20 -0.82 11.97
N GLY A 31 -3.42 -1.29 11.70
CA GLY A 31 -3.90 -1.58 10.35
C GLY A 31 -3.91 -0.37 9.43
N ILE A 32 -4.36 0.79 9.92
CA ILE A 32 -4.31 2.06 9.18
C ILE A 32 -2.86 2.47 8.91
N ALA A 33 -1.99 2.39 9.92
CA ALA A 33 -0.58 2.75 9.78
C ALA A 33 0.14 1.88 8.73
N PHE A 34 -0.03 0.56 8.79
CA PHE A 34 0.53 -0.35 7.79
C PHE A 34 -0.11 -0.19 6.42
N GLY A 35 -1.44 -0.03 6.34
CA GLY A 35 -2.15 0.16 5.08
C GLY A 35 -1.71 1.42 4.34
N ALA A 36 -1.50 2.52 5.06
CA ALA A 36 -0.98 3.76 4.51
C ALA A 36 0.48 3.60 4.05
N ALA A 37 1.35 3.01 4.89
CA ALA A 37 2.75 2.79 4.56
C ALA A 37 2.91 1.90 3.32
N LEU A 38 2.22 0.77 3.27
CA LEU A 38 2.22 -0.15 2.14
C LEU A 38 1.63 0.53 0.89
N GLY A 39 0.49 1.20 1.03
CA GLY A 39 -0.15 1.92 -0.06
C GLY A 39 0.77 2.94 -0.73
N LEU A 40 1.52 3.70 0.06
CA LEU A 40 2.52 4.66 -0.43
C LEU A 40 3.72 3.96 -1.06
N ALA A 41 4.32 2.98 -0.36
CA ALA A 41 5.51 2.28 -0.83
C ALA A 41 5.28 1.53 -2.16
N LEU A 42 4.15 0.82 -2.27
CA LEU A 42 3.78 0.08 -3.48
C LEU A 42 3.36 1.01 -4.63
N SER A 43 2.71 2.13 -4.34
CA SER A 43 2.37 3.13 -5.37
C SER A 43 3.63 3.77 -5.95
N GLU A 44 4.61 4.09 -5.10
CA GLU A 44 5.89 4.67 -5.51
C GLU A 44 6.73 3.66 -6.31
N ALA A 45 6.80 2.41 -5.85
CA ALA A 45 7.47 1.33 -6.57
C ALA A 45 6.84 1.08 -7.95
N ALA A 46 5.51 1.13 -8.04
CA ALA A 46 4.78 0.98 -9.30
C ALA A 46 5.03 2.15 -10.27
N LYS A 47 5.16 3.38 -9.76
CA LYS A 47 5.51 4.56 -10.57
C LYS A 47 6.88 4.45 -11.21
N ARG A 48 7.89 4.01 -10.46
CA ARG A 48 9.26 3.86 -10.98
C ARG A 48 9.34 2.83 -12.12
N LYS A 49 8.63 1.72 -11.97
CA LYS A 49 8.61 0.65 -12.98
C LYS A 49 7.88 1.02 -14.29
N GLY A 50 7.08 2.09 -14.29
CA GLY A 50 6.39 2.57 -15.49
C GLY A 50 7.23 3.49 -16.38
N ASN A 51 8.39 3.94 -15.94
CA ASN A 51 9.21 4.95 -16.63
C ASN A 51 10.42 4.36 -17.39
N ASP A 52 10.60 3.03 -17.37
CA ASP A 52 11.72 2.34 -18.02
C ASP A 52 11.38 1.84 -19.45
N GLY A 53 10.32 2.38 -20.06
CA GLY A 53 9.72 1.86 -21.29
C GLY A 53 9.82 2.74 -22.54
N ASP A 54 10.34 3.96 -22.45
CA ASP A 54 10.52 4.80 -23.64
C ASP A 54 11.87 4.48 -24.31
N PRO A 55 11.90 3.87 -25.50
CA PRO A 55 13.11 3.80 -26.28
C PRO A 55 13.53 5.23 -26.67
N PRO A 56 14.84 5.56 -26.62
CA PRO A 56 15.30 6.86 -27.09
C PRO A 56 14.88 7.02 -28.55
N ALA A 57 14.11 8.07 -28.85
CA ALA A 57 13.81 8.44 -30.21
C ALA A 57 15.14 8.62 -30.95
N SER A 58 15.35 7.82 -31.99
CA SER A 58 16.42 8.05 -32.95
C SER A 58 16.12 9.37 -33.65
N GLU A 59 16.77 10.44 -33.22
CA GLU A 59 16.86 11.70 -33.96
C GLU A 59 17.89 11.50 -35.08
N ASP A 60 17.40 11.50 -36.33
CA ASP A 60 18.18 11.61 -37.58
C ASP A 60 18.68 13.05 -37.81
#